data_AF-A0A924IRP6-F1
#
_entry.id   AF-A0A924IRP6-F1
#
_cell.length_a   1.000
_cell.length_b   1.000
_cell.length_c   1.000
_cell.angle_alpha   90.00
_cell.angle_beta   90.00
_cell.angle_gamma   90.00
#
_symmetry.space_group_name_H-M   'P 1'
#
loop_
_entity.id
_entity.type
_entity.pdbx_description
1 polymer ?
#
loop_
_entity_poly.entity_id
_entity_poly.type
_entity_poly.pdbx_seq_one_letter_code
_entity_poly.pdbx_strand_id
1 'polypeptide(L)'
;MSSAADHAGNADHTDIGGRSDIAAGAPDAAFHSKPLNESMVDAVAYSQKYLEDLLSFFGHNTPIEASADDEVIQLNAPSTQYNGFLIGQHGDTMRSLQHLVGSALKNNNFRYSRVNV
;
A
#
# COMPACT_ATOMS: atom_id res chain seq x y z
N MET A 1 31.55 -8.56 -82.65
CA MET A 1 31.50 -9.11 -81.27
C MET A 1 31.77 -7.92 -80.35
N SER A 2 30.76 -7.11 -80.03
CA SER A 2 29.72 -7.30 -79.01
C SER A 2 30.25 -7.09 -77.58
N SER A 3 29.47 -6.32 -76.82
CA SER A 3 29.54 -5.98 -75.39
C SER A 3 30.48 -4.83 -75.00
N ALA A 4 29.96 -3.64 -74.67
CA ALA A 4 29.22 -3.28 -73.44
C ALA A 4 30.21 -3.03 -72.28
N ALA A 5 30.07 -2.09 -71.37
CA ALA A 5 29.08 -1.07 -71.04
C ALA A 5 29.84 -0.14 -70.07
N ASP A 6 29.72 1.18 -70.24
CA ASP A 6 28.99 2.02 -69.29
C ASP A 6 29.67 2.14 -67.91
N HIS A 7 30.51 3.16 -67.80
CA HIS A 7 31.15 3.62 -66.56
C HIS A 7 30.17 4.55 -65.83
N ALA A 8 29.12 3.96 -65.25
CA ALA A 8 28.17 4.67 -64.40
C ALA A 8 28.56 4.47 -62.93
N GLY A 9 29.25 5.45 -62.37
CA GLY A 9 29.40 5.61 -60.92
C GLY A 9 28.04 5.98 -60.33
N ASN A 10 27.28 4.98 -59.89
CA ASN A 10 26.02 5.17 -59.18
C ASN A 10 26.30 5.47 -57.70
N ALA A 11 25.74 6.58 -57.22
CA ALA A 11 25.66 6.92 -55.82
C ALA A 11 24.59 6.05 -55.15
N ASP A 12 24.98 5.31 -54.10
CA ASP A 12 24.11 4.48 -53.27
C ASP A 12 24.97 4.14 -52.04
N HIS A 13 24.56 4.18 -50.77
CA HIS A 13 23.31 4.44 -50.09
C HIS A 13 23.74 4.62 -48.63
N THR A 14 22.99 5.43 -47.91
CA THR A 14 23.23 5.78 -46.52
C THR A 14 23.27 4.53 -45.64
N ASP A 15 24.45 4.12 -45.18
CA ASP A 15 24.59 3.14 -44.11
C ASP A 15 24.40 3.84 -42.76
N ILE A 16 23.15 3.79 -42.26
CA ILE A 16 22.77 4.14 -40.89
C ILE A 16 22.61 2.83 -40.10
N GLY A 17 23.63 1.98 -40.12
CA GLY A 17 23.64 0.68 -39.44
C GLY A 17 24.61 0.66 -38.27
N GLY A 18 24.13 0.85 -37.03
CA GLY A 18 24.96 0.55 -35.86
C GLY A 18 24.66 1.33 -34.58
N ARG A 19 23.39 1.54 -34.22
CA ARG A 19 23.03 1.80 -32.81
C ARG A 19 23.01 0.46 -32.08
N SER A 20 24.18 -0.10 -31.90
CA SER A 20 24.37 -1.19 -30.96
C SER A 20 24.19 -0.62 -29.54
N ASP A 21 23.57 -1.43 -28.68
CA ASP A 21 23.61 -1.31 -27.23
C ASP A 21 22.99 -0.06 -26.59
N ILE A 22 21.67 0.06 -26.76
CA ILE A 22 20.81 0.47 -25.63
C ILE A 22 20.83 -0.68 -24.61
N ALA A 23 21.93 -0.81 -23.87
CA ALA A 23 22.01 -1.67 -22.71
C ALA A 23 21.23 -1.00 -21.57
N ALA A 24 19.99 -1.48 -21.42
CA ALA A 24 19.27 -1.67 -20.16
C ALA A 24 19.96 -1.11 -18.91
N GLY A 25 19.75 0.19 -18.68
CA GLY A 25 19.92 0.83 -17.38
C GLY A 25 18.62 1.48 -16.97
N ALA A 26 17.52 0.71 -16.98
CA ALA A 26 16.32 1.13 -16.26
C ALA A 26 16.74 1.31 -14.79
N PRO A 27 16.37 2.43 -14.16
CA PRO A 27 16.90 2.83 -12.86
C PRO A 27 16.67 1.69 -11.87
N ASP A 28 17.66 1.47 -11.02
CA ASP A 28 17.53 0.79 -9.73
C ASP A 28 16.25 1.31 -9.05
N ALA A 29 15.14 0.65 -9.34
CA ALA A 29 13.90 0.81 -8.61
C ALA A 29 14.20 0.09 -7.31
N ALA A 30 14.91 0.79 -6.43
CA ALA A 30 14.98 0.46 -5.03
C ALA A 30 13.54 0.16 -4.62
N PHE A 31 13.25 -1.13 -4.44
CA PHE A 31 12.04 -1.58 -3.79
C PHE A 31 12.06 -0.92 -2.44
N HIS A 32 11.39 0.22 -2.32
CA HIS A 32 11.16 0.89 -1.06
C HIS A 32 10.11 0.04 -0.33
N SER A 33 10.50 -1.17 0.06
CA SER A 33 9.75 -1.94 1.03
C SER A 33 9.73 -1.08 2.27
N LYS A 34 8.57 -0.48 2.55
CA LYS A 34 8.35 0.33 3.74
C LYS A 34 8.98 -0.44 4.91
N PRO A 35 9.97 0.15 5.62
CA PRO A 35 10.71 -0.59 6.63
C PRO A 35 9.73 -1.20 7.63
N LEU A 36 9.99 -2.45 8.02
CA LEU A 36 9.15 -3.14 8.99
C LEU A 36 9.05 -2.27 10.25
N ASN A 37 7.84 -1.91 10.65
CA ASN A 37 7.63 -1.20 11.90
C ASN A 37 7.39 -2.23 13.02
N GLU A 38 8.40 -2.40 13.87
CA GLU A 38 8.41 -3.34 14.99
C GLU A 38 7.94 -2.70 16.32
N SER A 39 7.58 -1.41 16.31
CA SER A 39 7.11 -0.71 17.50
C SER A 39 5.65 -1.06 17.79
N MET A 40 5.40 -1.74 18.91
CA MET A 40 4.04 -1.99 19.40
C MET A 40 3.33 -0.68 19.71
N VAL A 41 4.03 0.28 20.32
CA VAL A 41 3.45 1.58 20.67
C VAL A 41 2.98 2.32 19.42
N ASP A 42 3.76 2.27 18.34
CA ASP A 42 3.39 2.89 17.06
C ASP A 42 2.18 2.17 16.44
N ALA A 43 2.14 0.84 16.52
CA ALA A 43 1.03 0.04 16.00
C ALA A 43 -0.28 0.36 16.76
N VAL A 44 -0.22 0.47 18.09
CA VAL A 44 -1.35 0.85 18.95
C VAL A 44 -1.82 2.27 18.60
N ALA A 45 -0.90 3.24 18.56
CA ALA A 45 -1.23 4.63 18.25
C ALA A 45 -1.82 4.79 16.83
N TYR A 46 -1.25 4.09 15.85
CA TYR A 46 -1.77 4.07 14.48
C TYR A 46 -3.20 3.49 14.43
N SER A 47 -3.42 2.36 15.10
CA SER A 47 -4.71 1.67 15.10
C SER A 47 -5.80 2.51 15.75
N GLN A 48 -5.48 3.14 16.89
CA GLN A 48 -6.38 4.07 17.58
C GLN A 48 -6.78 5.21 16.65
N LYS A 49 -5.80 5.91 16.09
CA LYS A 49 -6.04 7.06 15.22
C LYS A 49 -6.84 6.68 13.97
N TYR A 50 -6.51 5.55 13.36
CA TYR A 50 -7.21 5.04 12.18
C TYR A 50 -8.69 4.73 12.50
N LEU A 51 -8.98 4.09 13.63
CA LEU A 51 -10.36 3.82 14.03
C LEU A 51 -11.13 5.11 14.38
N GLU A 52 -10.50 6.04 15.10
CA GLU A 52 -11.08 7.36 15.39
C GLU A 52 -11.44 8.12 14.10
N ASP A 53 -10.52 8.15 13.13
CA ASP A 53 -10.74 8.82 11.85
C ASP A 53 -11.90 8.15 11.09
N LEU A 54 -11.95 6.81 11.05
CA LEU A 54 -13.06 6.06 10.44
C LEU A 54 -14.40 6.41 11.07
N LEU A 55 -14.50 6.45 12.40
CA LEU A 55 -15.75 6.80 13.08
C LEU A 55 -16.11 8.28 12.86
N SER A 56 -15.11 9.17 12.83
CA SER A 56 -15.31 10.59 12.52
C SER A 56 -15.88 10.79 11.12
N PHE A 57 -15.46 9.99 10.13
CA PHE A 57 -16.06 9.99 8.78
C PHE A 57 -17.55 9.60 8.78
N PHE A 58 -17.99 8.73 9.70
CA PHE A 58 -19.40 8.39 9.86
C PHE A 58 -20.20 9.45 10.65
N GLY A 59 -19.58 10.58 11.01
CA GLY A 59 -20.21 11.66 11.76
C GLY A 59 -20.13 11.48 13.27
N HIS A 60 -19.31 10.54 13.75
CA HIS A 60 -19.16 10.26 15.18
C HIS A 60 -17.74 10.56 15.67
N ASN A 61 -17.57 11.65 16.43
CA ASN A 61 -16.28 12.06 16.96
C ASN A 61 -16.04 11.45 18.34
N THR A 62 -15.46 10.25 18.38
CA THR A 62 -15.39 9.49 19.64
C THR A 62 -13.99 9.09 19.98
N PRO A 63 -13.59 9.30 21.23
CA PRO A 63 -12.28 8.88 21.69
C PRO A 63 -12.23 7.34 21.72
N ILE A 64 -11.19 6.77 21.13
CA ILE A 64 -10.91 5.34 21.23
C ILE A 64 -9.85 5.14 22.30
N GLU A 65 -10.09 4.21 23.21
CA GLU A 65 -9.06 3.77 24.16
C GLU A 65 -8.30 2.61 23.55
N ALA A 66 -6.97 2.73 23.46
CA ALA A 66 -6.12 1.71 22.90
C ALA A 66 -5.16 1.13 23.95
N SER A 67 -4.95 -0.18 23.91
CA SER A 67 -4.06 -0.91 24.80
C SER A 67 -3.42 -2.08 24.06
N ALA A 68 -2.34 -2.64 24.61
CA ALA A 68 -1.70 -3.83 24.09
C ALA A 68 -1.61 -4.91 25.16
N ASP A 69 -1.94 -6.15 24.79
CA ASP A 69 -1.93 -7.33 25.65
C ASP A 69 -1.37 -8.52 24.85
N ASP A 70 -0.27 -9.14 25.30
CA ASP A 70 0.36 -10.33 24.68
C ASP A 70 0.36 -10.31 23.12
N GLU A 71 0.84 -9.22 22.53
CA GLU A 71 0.92 -8.98 21.07
C GLU A 71 -0.41 -8.71 20.34
N VAL A 72 -1.51 -8.54 21.08
CA VAL A 72 -2.83 -8.14 20.58
C VAL A 72 -3.11 -6.69 20.93
N ILE A 73 -3.54 -5.92 19.93
CA ILE A 73 -3.99 -4.54 20.11
C ILE A 73 -5.47 -4.57 20.47
N GLN A 74 -5.81 -4.01 21.63
CA GLN A 74 -7.18 -3.83 22.09
C GLN A 74 -7.61 -2.39 21.82
N LEU A 75 -8.71 -2.21 21.10
CA LEU A 75 -9.34 -0.92 20.86
C LEU A 75 -10.72 -0.95 21.50
N ASN A 76 -11.06 0.05 22.30
CA ASN A 76 -12.35 0.16 22.94
C ASN A 76 -13.02 1.47 22.54
N ALA A 77 -14.24 1.37 22.03
CA ALA A 77 -15.12 2.51 21.81
C ALA A 77 -16.13 2.61 22.96
N PRO A 78 -16.30 3.78 23.61
CA PRO A 78 -17.27 3.95 24.68
C PRO A 78 -18.69 3.67 24.19
N SER A 79 -19.37 2.74 24.87
CA SER A 79 -20.63 2.13 24.44
C SER A 79 -21.86 3.06 24.45
N THR A 80 -21.72 4.27 24.99
CA THR A 80 -22.82 5.19 25.31
C THR A 80 -23.48 5.86 24.10
N GLN A 81 -22.82 5.94 22.95
CA GLN A 81 -23.40 6.52 21.72
C GLN A 81 -23.40 5.56 20.52
N TYR A 82 -22.81 4.37 20.67
CA TYR A 82 -22.43 3.49 19.56
C TYR A 82 -23.09 2.13 19.50
N ASN A 83 -23.77 1.68 20.56
CA ASN A 83 -24.35 0.33 20.56
C ASN A 83 -25.22 0.08 19.32
N GLY A 84 -26.00 1.05 18.84
CA GLY A 84 -26.79 0.88 17.61
C GLY A 84 -25.96 0.73 16.32
N PHE A 85 -24.82 1.40 16.20
CA PHE A 85 -23.97 1.40 14.99
C PHE A 85 -22.96 0.24 14.99
N LEU A 86 -22.29 0.02 16.12
CA LEU A 86 -21.28 -1.03 16.26
C LEU A 86 -21.89 -2.43 16.35
N ILE A 87 -23.10 -2.56 16.93
CA ILE A 87 -23.87 -3.80 16.80
C ILE A 87 -24.33 -3.96 15.35
N GLY A 88 -24.65 -2.89 14.60
CA GLY A 88 -25.13 -3.02 13.22
C GLY A 88 -26.28 -4.04 13.09
N GLN A 89 -26.33 -4.79 11.98
CA GLN A 89 -27.05 -6.07 11.94
C GLN A 89 -26.14 -7.14 12.54
N HIS A 90 -26.46 -7.68 13.72
CA HIS A 90 -25.80 -8.86 14.33
C HIS A 90 -24.30 -8.78 14.71
N GLY A 91 -23.68 -7.60 14.70
CA GLY A 91 -22.28 -7.37 15.09
C GLY A 91 -21.31 -7.22 13.90
N ASP A 92 -21.82 -7.27 12.67
CA ASP A 92 -20.99 -7.30 11.46
C ASP A 92 -20.16 -6.01 11.25
N THR A 93 -20.67 -4.86 11.69
CA THR A 93 -19.94 -3.58 11.60
C THR A 93 -18.64 -3.64 12.40
N MET A 94 -18.70 -4.10 13.65
CA MET A 94 -17.53 -4.19 14.53
C MET A 94 -16.48 -5.17 13.99
N ARG A 95 -16.92 -6.34 13.51
CA ARG A 95 -16.03 -7.32 12.87
C ARG A 95 -15.40 -6.76 11.59
N SER A 96 -16.15 -6.01 10.80
CA SER A 96 -15.62 -5.36 9.59
C SER A 96 -14.58 -4.31 9.93
N LEU A 97 -14.82 -3.47 10.96
CA LEU A 97 -13.87 -2.47 11.45
C LEU A 97 -12.57 -3.13 11.94
N GLN A 98 -12.67 -4.20 12.73
CA GLN A 98 -11.51 -4.99 13.16
C GLN A 98 -10.68 -5.48 11.96
N HIS A 99 -11.36 -5.99 10.93
CA HIS A 99 -10.69 -6.46 9.71
C HIS A 99 -10.01 -5.33 8.92
N LEU A 100 -10.64 -4.15 8.85
CA LEU A 100 -10.08 -2.97 8.19
C LEU A 100 -8.84 -2.47 8.92
N VAL A 101 -8.89 -2.30 10.24
CA VAL A 101 -7.75 -1.83 11.05
C VAL A 101 -6.58 -2.83 10.94
N GLY A 102 -6.85 -4.13 11.09
CA GLY A 102 -5.83 -5.17 10.95
C GLY A 102 -5.20 -5.21 9.55
N SER A 103 -5.99 -4.96 8.50
CA SER A 103 -5.48 -4.87 7.12
C SER A 103 -4.65 -3.60 6.90
N ALA A 104 -5.08 -2.46 7.47
CA ALA A 104 -4.34 -1.22 7.41
C ALA A 104 -2.94 -1.35 8.07
N LEU A 105 -2.84 -2.00 9.22
CA LEU A 105 -1.56 -2.29 9.88
C LEU A 105 -0.63 -3.12 8.98
N LYS A 106 -1.14 -4.20 8.38
CA LYS A 106 -0.35 -5.04 7.46
C LYS A 106 0.14 -4.26 6.25
N ASN A 107 -0.74 -3.45 5.65
CA ASN A 107 -0.41 -2.62 4.49
C ASN A 107 0.60 -1.50 4.82
N ASN A 108 0.74 -1.14 6.11
CA ASN A 108 1.74 -0.19 6.59
C ASN A 108 3.01 -0.87 7.12
N ASN A 109 3.19 -2.18 6.87
CA ASN A 109 4.36 -2.96 7.25
C ASN A 109 4.59 -3.05 8.78
N PHE A 110 3.53 -3.01 9.59
CA PHE A 110 3.64 -3.28 11.02
C PHE A 110 3.83 -4.77 11.31
N ARG A 111 4.72 -5.10 12.26
CA ARG A 111 4.89 -6.45 12.81
C ARG A 111 3.60 -6.93 13.49
N TYR A 112 2.94 -6.04 14.23
CA TYR A 112 1.71 -6.33 14.97
C TYR A 112 0.48 -5.95 14.14
N SER A 113 -0.39 -6.93 13.89
CA SER A 113 -1.62 -6.75 13.09
C SER A 113 -2.85 -7.42 13.68
N ARG A 114 -2.71 -8.08 14.84
CA ARG A 114 -3.82 -8.68 15.57
C ARG A 114 -4.49 -7.57 16.38
N VAL A 115 -5.74 -7.27 16.02
CA VAL A 115 -6.53 -6.20 16.64
C VAL A 115 -7.83 -6.81 17.12
N ASN A 116 -8.36 -6.31 18.23
CA ASN A 116 -9.68 -6.59 18.74
C ASN A 116 -10.36 -5.25 19.09
N VAL A 117 -11.64 -5.12 18.73
CA VAL A 117 -12.44 -3.88 18.81
C VAL A 117 -13.68 -4.13 19.66
#